data_AF-A0A7S1LR47-F1
#
_entry.id   AF-A0A7S1LR47-F1
#
_cell.length_a   1.000
_cell.length_b   1.000
_cell.length_c   1.000
_cell.angle_alpha   90.00
_cell.angle_beta   90.00
_cell.angle_gamma   90.00
#
_symmetry.space_group_name_H-M   'P 1'
#
loop_
_entity.id
_entity.type
_entity.pdbx_description
1 polymer ?
#
loop_
_entity_poly.entity_id
_entity_poly.type
_entity_poly.pdbx_seq_one_letter_code
_entity_poly.pdbx_strand_id
1 'polypeptide(L)'
;GTQRQPRLIGAEASLELMTSGSHVYAPKAKEWGVVDEVVPKGRDLTAAAVDFCRRQMGKPLPAISTMPPPKPCDFAAWSKRMAGQRPGEPAPQAIIKCVEAA
;
A
#
# COMPACT_ATOMS: atom_id res chain seq x y z
N GLY A 1 4.73 -2.15 0.41
CA GLY A 1 5.56 -3.17 1.12
C GLY A 1 4.72 -3.87 2.17
N THR A 2 5.07 -5.10 2.57
CA THR A 2 4.18 -6.02 3.33
C THR A 2 3.71 -5.52 4.69
N GLN A 3 4.38 -4.53 5.28
CA GLN A 3 4.07 -4.02 6.62
C GLN A 3 3.35 -2.66 6.60
N ARG A 4 3.90 -1.69 5.86
CA ARG A 4 3.37 -0.32 5.79
C ARG A 4 2.13 -0.20 4.92
N GLN A 5 2.04 -0.97 3.84
CA GLN A 5 0.92 -0.89 2.91
C GLN A 5 -0.39 -1.40 3.53
N PRO A 6 -0.41 -2.55 4.24
CA PRO A 6 -1.62 -2.97 4.94
C PRO A 6 -2.12 -1.94 5.96
N ARG A 7 -1.22 -1.24 6.66
CA ARG A 7 -1.60 -0.17 7.61
C ARG A 7 -2.27 1.03 6.94
N LEU A 8 -1.98 1.29 5.65
CA LEU A 8 -2.57 2.38 4.88
C LEU A 8 -3.92 1.98 4.26
N ILE A 9 -3.97 0.83 3.58
CA ILE A 9 -5.11 0.46 2.72
C ILE A 9 -5.88 -0.78 3.19
N GLY A 10 -5.49 -1.37 4.32
CA GLY A 10 -6.03 -2.63 4.84
C GLY A 10 -5.38 -3.87 4.23
N ALA A 11 -5.57 -5.03 4.87
CA ALA A 11 -5.01 -6.30 4.42
C ALA A 11 -5.57 -6.74 3.06
N GLU A 12 -6.89 -6.64 2.86
CA GLU A 12 -7.58 -7.07 1.63
C GLU A 12 -7.02 -6.39 0.36
N ALA A 13 -7.06 -5.05 0.32
CA ALA A 13 -6.57 -4.28 -0.83
C ALA A 13 -5.05 -4.43 -1.02
N SER A 14 -4.31 -4.64 0.08
CA SER A 14 -2.86 -4.90 0.01
C SER A 14 -2.56 -6.24 -0.65
N LEU A 15 -3.29 -7.30 -0.27
CA LEU A 15 -3.11 -8.62 -0.88
C LEU A 15 -3.45 -8.59 -2.36
N GLU A 16 -4.48 -7.86 -2.78
CA GLU A 16 -4.84 -7.71 -4.20
C GLU A 16 -3.71 -7.11 -5.02
N LEU A 17 -3.12 -6.02 -4.53
CA LEU A 17 -1.99 -5.38 -5.21
C LEU A 17 -0.73 -6.24 -5.20
N MET A 18 -0.39 -6.82 -4.04
CA MET A 18 0.85 -7.57 -3.89
C MET A 18 0.83 -8.88 -4.66
N THR A 19 -0.32 -9.56 -4.74
CA THR A 19 -0.44 -10.85 -5.44
C THR A 19 -0.69 -10.70 -6.93
N SER A 20 -1.31 -9.59 -7.39
CA SER A 20 -1.51 -9.33 -8.82
C SER A 20 -0.31 -8.67 -9.50
N GLY A 21 0.49 -7.89 -8.76
CA GLY A 21 1.55 -7.07 -9.34
C GLY A 21 1.04 -5.90 -10.18
N SER A 22 -0.24 -5.55 -10.06
CA SER A 22 -0.88 -4.51 -10.87
C SER A 22 -0.36 -3.12 -10.51
N HIS A 23 -0.26 -2.25 -11.52
CA HIS A 23 0.09 -0.85 -11.32
C HIS A 23 -1.09 -0.04 -10.76
N VAL A 24 -0.78 0.96 -9.94
CA VAL A 24 -1.76 1.90 -9.37
C VAL A 24 -1.51 3.27 -9.96
N TYR A 25 -2.52 3.85 -10.59
CA TYR A 25 -2.43 5.21 -11.12
C TYR A 25 -2.48 6.24 -9.99
N ALA A 26 -1.81 7.38 -10.20
CA ALA A 26 -1.63 8.42 -9.20
C ALA A 26 -2.94 8.88 -8.51
N PRO A 27 -4.08 9.08 -9.20
CA PRO A 27 -5.32 9.46 -8.53
C PRO A 27 -5.81 8.42 -7.52
N LYS A 28 -5.73 7.13 -7.88
CA LYS A 28 -6.14 6.04 -6.99
C LYS A 28 -5.16 5.87 -5.82
N ALA A 29 -3.86 6.02 -6.09
CA ALA A 29 -2.84 6.02 -5.04
C ALA A 29 -3.07 7.16 -4.02
N LYS A 30 -3.58 8.31 -4.46
CA LYS A 30 -3.92 9.43 -3.59
C LYS A 30 -5.16 9.16 -2.74
N GLU A 31 -6.21 8.59 -3.35
CA GLU A 31 -7.42 8.15 -2.64
C GLU A 31 -7.09 7.16 -1.53
N TRP A 32 -6.15 6.25 -1.81
CA TRP A 32 -5.64 5.26 -0.86
C TRP A 32 -4.66 5.79 0.19
N GLY A 33 -4.23 7.05 0.08
CA GLY A 33 -3.22 7.61 0.99
C GLY A 33 -1.81 7.02 0.81
N VAL A 34 -1.53 6.37 -0.32
CA VAL A 34 -0.18 5.92 -0.68
C VAL A 34 0.71 7.11 -1.07
N VAL A 35 0.09 8.18 -1.60
CA VAL A 35 0.76 9.46 -1.90
C VAL A 35 0.00 10.62 -1.27
N ASP A 36 0.74 11.63 -0.81
CA ASP A 36 0.17 12.81 -0.16
C ASP A 36 -0.33 13.88 -1.15
N GLU A 37 0.20 13.92 -2.37
CA GLU A 37 -0.22 14.87 -3.39
C GLU A 37 0.09 14.33 -4.78
N VAL A 38 -0.75 14.70 -5.76
CA VAL A 38 -0.55 14.37 -7.18
C VAL A 38 -0.43 15.68 -7.94
N VAL A 39 0.65 15.82 -8.68
CA VAL A 39 0.95 17.02 -9.46
C VAL A 39 0.54 16.81 -10.92
N PRO A 40 -0.02 17.83 -11.60
CA PRO A 40 -0.35 17.73 -13.01
C PRO A 40 0.86 17.37 -13.89
N LYS A 41 0.60 16.68 -15.00
CA LYS A 41 1.63 16.33 -15.97
C LYS A 41 2.30 17.59 -16.54
N GLY A 42 3.63 17.59 -16.63
CA GLY A 42 4.40 18.70 -17.19
C GLY A 42 4.80 19.79 -16.18
N ARG A 43 4.35 19.69 -14.92
CA ARG A 43 4.86 20.53 -13.83
C ARG A 43 6.15 19.95 -13.27
N ASP A 44 7.00 20.83 -12.73
CA ASP A 44 8.20 20.41 -12.00
C ASP A 44 7.81 19.75 -10.66
N LEU A 45 8.07 18.45 -10.56
CA LEU A 45 7.82 17.64 -9.38
C LEU A 45 8.70 18.08 -8.20
N THR A 46 9.94 18.49 -8.47
CA THR A 46 10.90 18.87 -7.42
C THR A 46 10.46 20.16 -6.77
N ALA A 47 10.11 21.17 -7.57
CA ALA A 47 9.57 22.43 -7.05
C ALA A 47 8.29 22.21 -6.23
N ALA A 48 7.36 21.38 -6.72
CA ALA A 48 6.14 21.03 -6.00
C ALA A 48 6.41 20.29 -4.68
N ALA A 49 7.40 19.38 -4.65
CA ALA A 49 7.80 18.68 -3.44
C ALA A 49 8.42 19.63 -2.39
N VAL A 50 9.25 20.59 -2.83
CA VAL A 50 9.82 21.61 -1.94
C VAL A 50 8.71 22.47 -1.31
N ASP A 51 7.73 22.89 -2.11
CA ASP A 51 6.58 23.66 -1.61
C ASP A 51 5.69 22.83 -0.67
N PHE A 52 5.52 21.54 -0.93
CA PHE A 52 4.86 20.62 0.00
C PHE A 52 5.61 20.57 1.34
N CYS A 53 6.92 20.35 1.32
CA CYS A 53 7.75 20.31 2.54
C CYS A 53 7.62 21.61 3.35
N ARG A 54 7.69 22.78 2.70
CA ARG A 54 7.49 24.08 3.35
C ARG A 54 6.13 24.17 4.05
N ARG A 55 5.06 23.67 3.43
CA ARG A 55 3.72 23.64 4.04
C ARG A 55 3.57 22.65 5.19
N GLN A 56 4.41 21.63 5.26
CA GLN A 56 4.38 20.63 6.34
C GLN A 56 5.29 20.97 7.52
N MET A 57 6.13 22.01 7.40
CA MET A 57 6.98 22.45 8.51
C MET A 57 6.15 22.76 9.76
N GLY A 58 6.54 22.17 10.89
CA GLY A 58 5.86 22.35 12.19
C GLY A 58 4.57 21.54 12.37
N LYS A 59 4.15 20.75 11.37
CA LYS A 59 2.98 19.85 11.49
C LYS A 59 3.40 18.45 11.94
N PRO A 60 2.55 17.74 12.71
CA PRO A 60 2.81 16.34 13.03
C PRO A 60 2.80 15.51 11.75
N LEU A 61 3.86 14.72 11.54
CA LEU A 61 3.96 13.79 10.43
C LEU A 61 3.50 12.40 10.88
N PRO A 62 2.55 11.77 10.18
CA PRO A 62 2.11 10.42 10.54
C PRO A 62 3.23 9.42 10.25
N ALA A 63 3.67 8.71 11.30
CA ALA A 63 4.58 7.58 11.16
C ALA A 63 3.76 6.32 10.81
N ILE A 64 3.77 5.92 9.54
CA ILE A 64 3.01 4.75 9.08
C ILE A 64 3.40 3.48 9.86
N SER A 65 4.65 3.37 10.32
CA SER A 65 5.11 2.24 11.13
C SER A 65 4.46 2.16 12.51
N THR A 66 3.92 3.26 13.03
CA THR A 66 3.27 3.31 14.36
C THR A 66 1.75 3.39 14.26
N MET A 67 1.18 3.33 13.05
CA MET A 67 -0.26 3.23 12.87
C MET A 67 -0.78 1.91 13.44
N PRO A 68 -2.06 1.85 13.86
CA PRO A 68 -2.69 0.60 14.30
C PRO A 68 -2.50 -0.53 13.29
N PRO A 69 -2.57 -1.79 13.75
CA PRO A 69 -2.57 -2.95 12.85
C PRO A 69 -3.60 -2.80 11.72
N PRO A 70 -3.31 -3.36 10.55
CA PRO A 70 -4.22 -3.28 9.40
C PRO A 70 -5.58 -3.88 9.75
N LYS A 71 -6.63 -3.37 9.09
CA LYS A 71 -7.93 -4.04 9.11
C LYS A 71 -7.73 -5.47 8.58
N PRO A 72 -8.04 -6.51 9.38
CA PRO A 72 -7.81 -7.89 8.99
C PRO A 72 -8.74 -8.30 7.85
N CYS A 73 -8.34 -9.35 7.12
CA CYS A 73 -9.13 -10.02 6.10
C CYS A 73 -9.14 -11.54 6.33
N ASP A 74 -9.89 -12.27 5.50
CA ASP A 74 -9.88 -13.74 5.55
C ASP A 74 -8.64 -14.31 4.84
N PHE A 75 -7.55 -14.46 5.59
CA PHE A 75 -6.29 -14.99 5.08
C PHE A 75 -6.42 -16.44 4.58
N ALA A 76 -7.32 -17.25 5.15
CA ALA A 76 -7.54 -18.63 4.72
C ALA A 76 -8.21 -18.68 3.33
N ALA A 77 -9.21 -17.82 3.11
CA ALA A 77 -9.83 -17.67 1.80
C ALA A 77 -8.82 -17.18 0.75
N TRP A 78 -7.96 -16.22 1.10
CA TRP A 78 -6.89 -15.74 0.23
C TRP A 78 -5.87 -16.83 -0.12
N SER A 79 -5.43 -17.60 0.87
CA SER A 79 -4.52 -18.72 0.67
C SER A 79 -5.11 -19.75 -0.29
N LYS A 80 -6.38 -20.15 -0.09
CA LYS A 80 -7.09 -21.07 -0.99
C LYS A 80 -7.24 -20.50 -2.40
N ARG A 81 -7.57 -19.21 -2.52
CA ARG A 81 -7.71 -18.53 -3.82
C ARG A 81 -6.40 -18.52 -4.59
N MET A 82 -5.30 -18.17 -3.93
CA MET A 82 -3.97 -18.14 -4.56
C MET A 82 -3.47 -19.54 -4.92
N ALA A 83 -3.77 -20.56 -4.11
CA ALA A 83 -3.45 -21.95 -4.45
C ALA A 83 -4.17 -22.43 -5.72
N GLY A 84 -5.39 -21.95 -5.97
CA GLY A 84 -6.12 -22.24 -7.21
C GLY A 84 -5.66 -21.43 -8.42
N GLN A 85 -5.37 -20.13 -8.25
CA GLN A 85 -5.00 -19.25 -9.36
C GLN A 85 -3.54 -19.38 -9.79
N ARG A 86 -2.63 -19.63 -8.83
CA ARG A 86 -1.17 -19.69 -9.05
C ARG A 86 -0.59 -20.95 -8.38
N PRO A 87 -1.01 -22.15 -8.83
CA PRO A 87 -0.58 -23.40 -8.22
C PRO A 87 0.94 -23.59 -8.33
N GLY A 88 1.57 -24.06 -7.26
CA GLY A 88 3.02 -24.33 -7.22
C GLY A 88 3.90 -23.09 -7.06
N GLU A 89 3.34 -21.88 -7.09
CA GLU A 89 4.13 -20.67 -6.88
C GLU A 89 4.24 -20.32 -5.38
N PRO A 90 5.47 -20.20 -4.83
CA PRO A 90 5.66 -19.94 -3.41
C PRO A 90 5.38 -18.47 -3.03
N ALA A 91 5.50 -17.54 -3.98
CA ALA A 91 5.45 -16.11 -3.69
C ALA A 91 4.09 -15.61 -3.15
N PRO A 92 2.94 -15.95 -3.74
CA PRO A 92 1.64 -15.51 -3.22
C PRO A 92 1.38 -15.96 -1.77
N GLN A 93 1.77 -17.19 -1.43
CA GLN A 93 1.60 -17.72 -0.07
C GLN A 93 2.55 -17.03 0.93
N ALA A 94 3.79 -16.74 0.51
CA ALA A 94 4.73 -15.99 1.33
C ALA A 94 4.25 -14.55 1.58
N ILE A 95 3.68 -13.89 0.58
CA ILE A 95 3.08 -12.55 0.71
C ILE A 95 1.96 -12.56 1.74
N ILE A 96 1.04 -13.55 1.66
CA ILE A 96 -0.07 -13.69 2.61
C ILE A 96 0.44 -13.80 4.05
N LYS A 97 1.40 -14.69 4.30
CA LYS A 97 2.02 -14.85 5.64
C LYS A 97 2.66 -13.56 6.14
N CYS A 98 3.33 -12.81 5.26
CA CYS A 98 3.96 -11.54 5.62
C CYS A 98 2.92 -10.46 6.00
N VAL A 99 1.77 -10.42 5.33
CA VAL A 99 0.69 -9.46 5.61
C VAL A 99 -0.10 -9.87 6.85
N GLU A 100 -0.27 -11.17 7.09
CA GLU A 100 -0.88 -11.69 8.32
C GLU A 100 -0.06 -11.34 9.58
N ALA A 101 1.27 -11.29 9.45
CA ALA A 101 2.18 -10.90 10.52
C ALA A 101 2.31 -9.37 10.71
N ALA A 102 1.59 -8.55 9.92
CA ALA A 102 1.76 -7.10 9.87
C ALA A 102 0.92 -6.33 10.88
#